data_AF-A0A2P5YIH2-F1
#
_entry.id   AF-A0A2P5YIH2-F1
#
_cell.length_a   1.000
_cell.length_b   1.000
_cell.length_c   1.000
_cell.angle_alpha   90.00
_cell.angle_beta   90.00
_cell.angle_gamma   90.00
#
_symmetry.space_group_name_H-M   'P 1'
#
loop_
_entity.id
_entity.type
_entity.pdbx_description
1 polymer ?
#
loop_
_entity_poly.entity_id
_entity_poly.type
_entity_poly.pdbx_seq_one_letter_code
_entity_poly.pdbx_strand_id
1 'polypeptide(L)'
;MAENVGASGSNDDDGFREQDRLLPIANVGRIMKQMLPPNAKISKEAKETMQECVSEFISFVTSEASDKCRKERRKTINGEDICWALATLGFDDYAAPLRRYLNKYREVEGDNKAANQDKVNNDSDEGRHDWKQ
;
A
#
# COMPACT_ATOMS: atom_id res chain seq x y z
N MET A 1 -12.44 15.05 -50.20
CA MET A 1 -11.84 13.73 -50.50
C MET A 1 -11.56 13.05 -49.18
N ALA A 2 -12.23 11.91 -48.97
CA ALA A 2 -12.02 10.86 -47.97
C ALA A 2 -11.90 11.23 -46.49
N GLU A 3 -12.96 10.91 -45.73
CA GLU A 3 -12.86 10.44 -44.36
C GLU A 3 -11.99 9.17 -44.33
N ASN A 4 -11.10 9.05 -43.35
CA ASN A 4 -10.46 7.77 -43.03
C ASN A 4 -10.68 7.46 -41.55
N VAL A 5 -11.85 6.88 -41.28
CA VAL A 5 -12.12 6.12 -40.06
C VAL A 5 -11.42 4.77 -40.23
N GLY A 6 -10.38 4.53 -39.44
CA GLY A 6 -9.80 3.21 -39.25
C GLY A 6 -8.91 3.22 -38.02
N ALA A 7 -8.88 2.20 -37.17
CA ALA A 7 -9.67 0.99 -37.04
C ALA A 7 -9.30 0.44 -35.65
N SER A 8 -10.30 0.02 -34.89
CA SER A 8 -10.28 -1.03 -33.86
C SER A 8 -8.89 -1.49 -33.35
N GLY A 9 -8.43 -0.86 -32.27
CA GLY A 9 -7.35 -1.40 -31.42
C GLY A 9 -7.96 -2.16 -30.24
N SER A 10 -8.03 -3.48 -30.40
CA SER A 10 -8.12 -4.55 -29.39
C SER A 10 -8.63 -4.19 -27.98
N ASN A 11 -9.90 -4.47 -27.70
CA ASN A 11 -10.48 -4.49 -26.33
C ASN A 11 -9.90 -5.60 -25.42
N ASP A 12 -9.02 -6.47 -25.94
CA ASP A 12 -8.48 -7.62 -25.20
C ASP A 12 -7.27 -7.26 -24.30
N ASP A 13 -6.53 -6.18 -24.58
CA ASP A 13 -5.38 -5.75 -23.75
C ASP A 13 -5.83 -5.07 -22.44
N ASP A 14 -7.02 -4.47 -22.44
CA ASP A 14 -7.57 -3.74 -21.29
C ASP A 14 -7.99 -4.71 -20.16
N GLY A 15 -8.60 -5.84 -20.51
CA GLY A 15 -9.05 -6.84 -19.53
C GLY A 15 -7.92 -7.56 -18.79
N PHE A 16 -6.78 -7.79 -19.44
CA PHE A 16 -5.58 -8.33 -18.78
C PHE A 16 -4.98 -7.32 -17.79
N ARG A 17 -4.92 -6.04 -18.17
CA ARG A 17 -4.42 -4.96 -17.31
C ARG A 17 -5.33 -4.68 -16.13
N GLU A 18 -6.64 -4.88 -16.31
CA GLU A 18 -7.60 -4.72 -15.23
C GLU A 18 -7.43 -5.81 -14.17
N GLN A 19 -7.24 -7.08 -14.58
CA GLN A 19 -6.95 -8.17 -13.64
C GLN A 19 -5.65 -7.96 -12.85
N ASP A 20 -4.61 -7.37 -13.46
CA ASP A 20 -3.35 -7.05 -12.76
C ASP A 20 -3.55 -6.03 -11.61
N ARG A 21 -4.61 -5.22 -11.66
CA ARG A 21 -4.93 -4.24 -10.61
C ARG A 21 -5.75 -4.83 -9.48
N LEU A 22 -6.40 -5.97 -9.71
CA LEU A 22 -7.28 -6.60 -8.73
C LEU A 22 -6.48 -7.42 -7.72
N LEU A 23 -6.86 -7.33 -6.44
CA LEU A 23 -6.33 -8.23 -5.42
C LEU A 23 -6.84 -9.66 -5.64
N PRO A 24 -6.08 -10.71 -5.27
CA PRO A 24 -6.54 -12.08 -5.43
C PRO A 24 -7.91 -12.32 -4.77
N ILE A 25 -8.89 -12.79 -5.54
CA ILE A 25 -10.29 -12.99 -5.10
C ILE A 25 -10.40 -13.87 -3.84
N ALA A 26 -9.50 -14.83 -3.69
CA ALA A 26 -9.43 -15.71 -2.52
C ALA A 26 -9.10 -14.96 -1.22
N ASN A 27 -8.23 -13.95 -1.31
CA ASN A 27 -7.85 -13.13 -0.16
C ASN A 27 -8.98 -12.18 0.23
N VAL A 28 -9.64 -11.55 -0.75
CA VAL A 28 -10.85 -10.73 -0.53
C VAL A 28 -11.93 -11.58 0.15
N GLY A 29 -12.25 -12.75 -0.42
CA GLY A 29 -13.25 -13.65 0.12
C GLY A 29 -12.94 -14.14 1.55
N ARG A 30 -11.66 -14.37 1.89
CA ARG A 30 -11.24 -14.75 3.25
C ARG A 30 -11.54 -13.65 4.26
N ILE A 31 -11.20 -12.40 3.93
CA ILE A 31 -11.42 -11.25 4.82
C ILE A 31 -12.92 -10.99 4.99
N MET A 32 -13.70 -10.97 3.89
CA MET A 32 -15.15 -10.82 3.96
C MET A 32 -15.78 -11.85 4.91
N LYS A 33 -15.30 -13.11 4.86
CA LYS A 33 -15.81 -14.21 5.67
C LYS A 33 -15.51 -14.06 7.16
N GLN A 34 -14.43 -13.37 7.54
CA GLN A 34 -14.09 -13.11 8.95
C GLN A 34 -15.12 -12.22 9.65
N MET A 35 -15.83 -11.38 8.90
CA MET A 35 -16.86 -10.48 9.43
C MET A 35 -18.25 -11.11 9.49
N LEU A 36 -18.37 -12.41 9.13
CA LEU A 36 -19.64 -13.12 9.04
C LEU A 36 -19.66 -14.35 9.95
N PRO A 37 -20.87 -14.86 10.32
CA PRO A 37 -21.00 -16.12 11.04
C PRO A 37 -20.33 -17.29 10.30
N PRO A 38 -19.89 -18.35 11.02
CA PRO A 38 -19.15 -19.48 10.43
C PRO A 38 -19.87 -20.14 9.24
N ASN A 39 -21.20 -20.16 9.28
CA ASN A 39 -22.05 -20.89 8.33
C ASN A 39 -22.46 -20.03 7.11
N ALA A 40 -22.22 -18.72 7.15
CA ALA A 40 -22.67 -17.79 6.12
C ALA A 40 -22.03 -18.10 4.75
N LYS A 41 -22.76 -17.93 3.66
CA LYS A 41 -22.19 -18.06 2.31
C LYS A 41 -22.07 -16.67 1.69
N ILE A 42 -21.02 -16.47 0.91
CA ILE A 42 -20.80 -15.26 0.11
C ILE A 42 -20.89 -15.70 -1.35
N SER A 43 -21.77 -15.05 -2.12
CA SER A 43 -21.91 -15.35 -3.55
C SER A 43 -20.63 -15.01 -4.32
N LYS A 44 -20.55 -15.45 -5.57
CA LYS A 44 -19.40 -15.13 -6.42
C LYS A 44 -19.40 -13.62 -6.74
N GLU A 45 -20.56 -13.10 -7.11
CA GLU A 45 -20.80 -11.73 -7.51
C GLU A 45 -20.42 -10.76 -6.38
N ALA A 46 -20.81 -11.08 -5.13
CA ALA A 46 -20.45 -10.25 -3.98
C ALA A 46 -18.93 -10.17 -3.75
N LYS A 47 -18.18 -11.24 -4.06
CA LYS A 47 -16.71 -11.21 -3.96
C LYS A 47 -16.09 -10.38 -5.07
N GLU A 48 -16.62 -10.49 -6.29
CA GLU A 48 -16.15 -9.72 -7.46
C GLU A 48 -16.42 -8.23 -7.25
N THR A 49 -17.61 -7.84 -6.81
CA THR A 49 -17.93 -6.44 -6.46
C THR A 49 -16.99 -5.91 -5.38
N MET A 50 -16.74 -6.68 -4.31
CA MET A 50 -15.80 -6.22 -3.27
C MET A 50 -14.35 -6.16 -3.75
N GLN A 51 -13.95 -7.01 -4.70
CA GLN A 51 -12.63 -6.99 -5.32
C GLN A 51 -12.42 -5.72 -6.18
N GLU A 52 -13.44 -5.28 -6.90
CA GLU A 52 -13.45 -4.00 -7.61
C GLU A 52 -13.41 -2.84 -6.60
N CYS A 53 -14.32 -2.84 -5.61
CA CYS A 53 -14.40 -1.77 -4.61
C CYS A 53 -13.10 -1.57 -3.83
N VAL A 54 -12.38 -2.64 -3.46
CA VAL A 54 -11.11 -2.49 -2.72
C VAL A 54 -10.01 -1.91 -3.61
N SER A 55 -10.02 -2.22 -4.91
CA SER A 55 -9.06 -1.69 -5.87
C SER A 55 -9.31 -0.20 -6.13
N GLU A 56 -10.59 0.17 -6.22
CA GLU A 56 -11.01 1.57 -6.28
C GLU A 56 -10.69 2.31 -4.97
N PHE A 57 -10.92 1.71 -3.80
CA PHE A 57 -10.60 2.30 -2.50
C PHE A 57 -9.11 2.63 -2.38
N ILE A 58 -8.22 1.73 -2.82
CA ILE A 58 -6.77 1.99 -2.87
C ILE A 58 -6.49 3.21 -3.77
N SER A 59 -7.08 3.24 -4.96
CA SER A 59 -6.90 4.34 -5.92
C SER A 59 -7.43 5.67 -5.37
N PHE A 60 -8.57 5.64 -4.68
CA PHE A 60 -9.21 6.80 -4.08
C PHE A 60 -8.36 7.41 -2.96
N VAL A 61 -7.96 6.61 -1.97
CA VAL A 61 -7.13 7.07 -0.85
C VAL A 61 -5.76 7.54 -1.32
N THR A 62 -5.14 6.81 -2.25
CA THR A 62 -3.81 7.17 -2.77
C THR A 62 -3.84 8.43 -3.63
N SER A 63 -4.94 8.69 -4.33
CA SER A 63 -5.12 9.94 -5.10
C SER A 63 -5.19 11.16 -4.17
N GLU A 64 -5.96 11.08 -3.09
CA GLU A 64 -6.05 12.17 -2.10
C GLU A 64 -4.70 12.44 -1.41
N ALA A 65 -3.98 11.37 -1.03
CA ALA A 65 -2.63 11.48 -0.47
C ALA A 65 -1.62 12.07 -1.46
N SER A 66 -1.69 11.66 -2.73
CA SER A 66 -0.86 12.18 -3.82
C SER A 66 -1.07 13.68 -4.03
N ASP A 67 -2.32 14.13 -3.99
CA ASP A 67 -2.68 15.53 -4.15
C ASP A 67 -2.12 16.41 -3.02
N LYS A 68 -2.19 15.97 -1.77
CA LYS A 68 -1.51 16.65 -0.66
C LYS A 68 0.00 16.68 -0.85
N CYS A 69 0.60 15.53 -1.13
CA CYS A 69 2.06 15.41 -1.33
C CYS A 69 2.55 16.38 -2.41
N ARG A 70 1.83 16.46 -3.52
CA ARG A 70 2.12 17.38 -4.64
C ARG A 70 1.91 18.85 -4.26
N LYS A 71 0.85 19.19 -3.51
CA LYS A 71 0.62 20.55 -2.97
C LYS A 71 1.77 21.00 -2.06
N GLU A 72 2.38 20.08 -1.33
CA GLU A 72 3.56 20.32 -0.49
C GLU A 72 4.90 20.25 -1.26
N ARG A 73 4.86 20.21 -2.60
CA ARG A 73 6.05 20.14 -3.47
C ARG A 73 6.93 18.91 -3.24
N ARG A 74 6.38 17.83 -2.70
CA ARG A 74 7.05 16.54 -2.55
C ARG A 74 6.71 15.64 -3.74
N LYS A 75 7.63 14.73 -4.07
CA LYS A 75 7.46 13.72 -5.14
C LYS A 75 7.20 12.31 -4.60
N THR A 76 7.34 12.11 -3.29
CA THR A 76 7.25 10.81 -2.64
C THR A 76 6.17 10.89 -1.56
N ILE A 77 5.13 10.08 -1.73
CA ILE A 77 4.07 9.87 -0.73
C ILE A 77 4.67 9.09 0.44
N ASN A 78 4.40 9.53 1.67
CA ASN A 78 4.83 8.85 2.88
C ASN A 78 3.64 8.39 3.74
N GLY A 79 3.91 7.70 4.85
CA GLY A 79 2.85 7.18 5.73
C GLY A 79 1.97 8.26 6.38
N GLU A 80 2.48 9.48 6.60
CA GLU A 80 1.69 10.58 7.15
C GLU A 80 0.65 11.09 6.14
N ASP A 81 1.00 11.07 4.84
CA ASP A 81 0.07 11.45 3.77
C ASP A 81 -1.13 10.52 3.73
N ILE A 82 -0.91 9.21 3.89
CA ILE A 82 -1.96 8.20 3.94
C ILE A 82 -2.84 8.38 5.18
N CYS A 83 -2.24 8.58 6.36
CA CYS A 83 -2.99 8.81 7.59
C CYS A 83 -3.83 10.10 7.51
N TRP A 84 -3.31 11.14 6.86
CA TRP A 84 -4.05 12.37 6.64
C TRP A 84 -5.20 12.17 5.64
N ALA A 85 -4.95 11.50 4.51
CA ALA A 85 -5.97 11.26 3.50
C ALA A 85 -7.15 10.49 4.09
N LEU A 86 -6.90 9.44 4.87
CA LEU A 86 -7.97 8.69 5.54
C LEU A 86 -8.81 9.57 6.48
N ALA A 87 -8.18 10.44 7.27
CA ALA A 87 -8.93 11.37 8.13
C ALA A 87 -9.76 12.36 7.31
N THR A 88 -9.17 12.98 6.28
CA THR A 88 -9.86 13.93 5.39
C THR A 88 -11.07 13.31 4.69
N LEU A 89 -10.97 12.03 4.33
CA LEU A 89 -12.02 11.27 3.65
C LEU A 89 -13.09 10.72 4.62
N GLY A 90 -12.98 11.00 5.93
CA GLY A 90 -13.94 10.57 6.96
C GLY A 90 -13.74 9.15 7.49
N PHE A 91 -12.56 8.56 7.28
CA PHE A 91 -12.15 7.25 7.82
C PHE A 91 -11.34 7.39 9.11
N ASP A 92 -11.75 8.29 10.02
CA ASP A 92 -11.03 8.61 11.26
C ASP A 92 -10.76 7.38 12.15
N ASP A 93 -11.73 6.45 12.20
CA ASP A 93 -11.63 5.19 12.93
C ASP A 93 -10.48 4.30 12.44
N TYR A 94 -10.02 4.49 11.19
CA TYR A 94 -8.85 3.81 10.63
C TYR A 94 -7.58 4.67 10.72
N ALA A 95 -7.71 5.99 10.57
CA ALA A 95 -6.57 6.91 10.60
C ALA A 95 -5.83 6.89 11.94
N ALA A 96 -6.56 6.87 13.06
CA ALA A 96 -5.94 6.87 14.39
C ALA A 96 -5.14 5.58 14.70
N PRO A 97 -5.68 4.36 14.49
CA PRO A 97 -4.89 3.13 14.61
C PRO A 97 -3.69 3.08 13.67
N LEU A 98 -3.82 3.52 12.42
CA LEU A 98 -2.72 3.51 11.45
C LEU A 98 -1.59 4.44 11.85
N ARG A 99 -1.89 5.62 12.41
CA ARG A 99 -0.86 6.52 12.94
C ARG A 99 -0.10 5.90 14.11
N ARG A 100 -0.80 5.20 15.02
CA ARG A 100 -0.15 4.45 16.10
C ARG A 100 0.76 3.36 15.56
N TYR A 101 0.30 2.62 14.56
CA TYR A 101 1.11 1.60 13.90
C TYR A 101 2.34 2.20 13.22
N LEU A 102 2.20 3.31 12.49
CA LEU A 102 3.30 4.02 11.84
C LEU A 102 4.38 4.45 12.83
N ASN A 103 3.98 4.97 14.00
CA ASN A 103 4.92 5.34 15.05
C ASN A 103 5.71 4.13 15.58
N LYS A 104 5.02 3.03 15.90
CA LYS A 104 5.67 1.79 16.34
C LYS A 104 6.60 1.21 15.27
N TYR A 105 6.20 1.25 14.00
CA TYR A 105 7.03 0.80 12.89
C TYR A 105 8.34 1.60 12.81
N ARG A 106 8.28 2.92 12.99
CA ARG A 106 9.47 3.80 13.01
C ARG A 106 10.38 3.54 14.20
N GLU A 107 9.83 3.25 15.37
CA GLU A 107 10.61 2.85 16.56
C GLU A 107 11.42 1.58 16.26
N VAL A 108 10.75 0.52 15.77
CA VAL A 108 11.39 -0.76 15.45
C VAL A 108 12.42 -0.62 14.31
N GLU A 109 12.12 0.15 13.27
CA GLU A 109 13.10 0.41 12.20
C GLU A 109 14.26 1.28 12.67
N GLY A 110 14.02 2.22 13.59
CA GLY A 110 15.05 3.05 14.22
C GLY A 110 16.01 2.19 15.06
N ASP A 111 15.46 1.31 15.88
CA ASP A 111 16.21 0.37 16.72
C ASP A 111 17.05 -0.61 15.87
N ASN A 112 16.48 -1.13 14.79
CA ASN A 112 17.22 -2.00 13.85
C ASN A 112 18.38 -1.26 13.17
N LYS A 113 18.24 0.03 12.86
CA LYS A 113 19.31 0.84 12.28
C LYS A 113 20.40 1.16 13.31
N ALA A 114 20.02 1.46 14.55
CA ALA A 114 20.96 1.68 15.65
C ALA A 114 21.75 0.41 15.98
N ALA A 115 21.08 -0.74 16.11
CA ALA A 115 21.73 -2.03 16.36
C ALA A 115 22.69 -2.46 15.23
N ASN A 116 22.42 -2.06 13.99
CA ASN A 116 23.32 -2.32 12.88
C ASN A 116 24.54 -1.38 12.87
N GLN A 117 24.37 -0.12 13.33
CA GLN A 117 25.49 0.80 13.51
C GLN A 117 26.42 0.37 14.65
N ASP A 118 25.88 -0.12 15.77
CA ASP A 118 26.70 -0.62 16.87
C ASP A 118 27.55 -1.83 16.47
N LYS A 119 27.03 -2.73 15.62
CA LYS A 119 27.81 -3.85 15.07
C LYS A 119 28.95 -3.39 14.17
N VAL A 120 28.69 -2.44 13.27
CA VAL A 120 29.72 -1.88 12.36
C VAL A 120 30.81 -1.14 13.13
N ASN A 121 30.44 -0.42 14.20
CA ASN A 121 31.39 0.28 15.05
C ASN A 121 32.26 -0.69 15.88
N ASN A 122 31.70 -1.80 16.36
CA ASN A 122 32.43 -2.77 17.17
C ASN A 122 33.42 -3.62 16.33
N ASP A 123 33.03 -3.99 15.09
CA ASP A 123 33.90 -4.72 14.14
C ASP A 123 35.08 -3.85 13.65
N SER A 124 34.91 -2.52 13.67
CA SER A 124 35.95 -1.55 13.31
C SER A 124 37.00 -1.34 14.42
N ASP A 125 36.66 -1.66 15.67
CA ASP A 125 37.56 -1.52 16.83
C ASP A 125 38.44 -2.78 17.02
N GLU A 126 37.90 -3.98 16.76
CA GLU A 126 38.66 -5.24 16.79
C GLU A 126 39.75 -5.31 15.69
N GLY A 127 39.52 -4.70 14.52
CA GLY A 127 40.52 -4.64 13.43
C GLY A 127 41.68 -3.67 13.65
N ARG A 128 41.66 -2.85 14.71
CA ARG A 128 42.67 -1.82 14.98
C ARG A 128 43.82 -2.28 15.87
N HIS A 129 43.67 -3.42 16.54
CA HIS A 129 44.64 -3.92 17.52
C HIS A 129 45.69 -4.92 16.96
N ASP A 130 45.59 -5.33 15.69
CA ASP A 130 46.39 -6.44 15.12
C ASP A 130 47.55 -6.04 14.18
N TRP A 131 47.96 -4.77 14.14
CA TRP A 131 49.02 -4.29 13.21
C TRP A 131 50.34 -3.89 13.88
N LYS A 132 50.52 -4.21 15.16
CA LYS A 132 51.77 -3.94 15.89
C LYS A 132 52.37 -5.21 16.48
N GLN A 133 52.94 -6.05 15.62
CA GLN A 133 54.14 -6.85 15.93
C GLN A 133 55.04 -6.91 14.71
#